data_AF-A0A3A9AH71-F1
#
_entry.id   AF-A0A3A9AH71-F1
#
_cell.length_a   1.000
_cell.length_b   1.000
_cell.length_c   1.000
_cell.angle_alpha   90.00
_cell.angle_beta   90.00
_cell.angle_gamma   90.00
#
_symmetry.space_group_name_H-M   'P 1'
#
loop_
_entity.id
_entity.type
_entity.pdbx_description
1 polymer ?
#
loop_
_entity_poly.entity_id
_entity_poly.type
_entity_poly.pdbx_seq_one_letter_code
_entity_poly.pdbx_strand_id
1 'polypeptide(L)'
;MKHIEPKKLIGKLKQVKEKRKQMILLFIIIGAAIIVIVALSKEDKTLYRESQVIKGNLARGVTESGSVDVGTAMQVFDLDISAFSGSGNFAFGMDGTGSQSSGMMMGMMPEVSDSGSTSDRQLEIEQVYVVAGQEIEAGTPILKLTQESVEEIRRELSRDITDAELVYQQALTAQKQTKTDAEGEYRLNSLYADYSQAEYDETVSTLTQAVEKAQETLAESEKQLADAQEELAEKEALLAEEKKVLENALFTAEGTDKENALYWWIIAWQTADEAQEMADTLEDEIKQLKEDIEDYSEKKTENETALAMANKELESGEITARGERDKRNYNAENAQEIYDIAMEQSAFEAETAREDYEKAVGKREEFDSVIIEQVISADNSGVITEVYVAAGDYLTGNMDLLSLNNYDEVTITV
;
A
#
# COMPACT_ATOMS: atom_id res chain seq x y z
N MET A 1 23.70 24.08 5.37
CA MET A 1 22.47 23.77 6.13
C MET A 1 21.91 25.03 6.76
N LYS A 2 20.72 25.49 6.35
CA LYS A 2 19.98 26.56 7.04
C LYS A 2 19.25 25.95 8.23
N HIS A 3 19.69 26.29 9.45
CA HIS A 3 18.98 25.96 10.69
C HIS A 3 17.61 26.64 10.69
N ILE A 4 16.54 25.86 10.60
CA ILE A 4 15.18 26.33 10.82
C ILE A 4 14.82 25.95 12.26
N GLU A 5 14.72 26.97 13.12
CA GLU A 5 14.43 26.81 14.54
C GLU A 5 13.04 26.21 14.80
N PRO A 6 12.91 25.23 15.73
CA PRO A 6 11.64 24.55 16.04
C PRO A 6 10.56 25.45 16.64
N LYS A 7 10.90 26.68 17.07
CA LYS A 7 9.93 27.63 17.64
C LYS A 7 8.99 28.25 16.60
N LYS A 8 9.38 28.33 15.32
CA LYS A 8 8.53 28.93 14.25
C LYS A 8 7.43 27.99 13.76
N LEU A 9 7.62 26.67 13.84
CA LEU A 9 6.64 25.67 13.40
C LEU A 9 5.49 25.49 14.41
N ILE A 10 5.81 25.55 15.71
CA ILE A 10 4.82 25.43 16.79
C ILE A 10 3.85 26.62 16.79
N GLY A 11 4.32 27.83 16.46
CA GLY A 11 3.48 29.02 16.31
C GLY A 11 2.50 28.94 15.13
N LYS A 12 2.93 28.37 13.99
CA LYS A 12 2.07 28.19 12.81
C LYS A 12 1.00 27.13 13.03
N LEU A 13 1.33 26.02 13.70
CA LEU A 13 0.37 24.97 14.07
C LEU A 13 -0.69 25.46 15.06
N LYS A 14 -0.33 26.35 16.00
CA LYS A 14 -1.29 26.99 16.91
C LYS A 14 -2.26 27.92 16.18
N GLN A 15 -1.76 28.75 15.24
CA GLN A 15 -2.62 29.64 14.44
C GLN A 15 -3.59 28.88 13.52
N VAL A 16 -3.18 27.75 12.93
CA VAL A 16 -4.05 26.95 12.06
C VAL A 16 -5.15 26.25 12.87
N LYS A 17 -4.85 25.77 14.09
CA LYS A 17 -5.85 25.19 14.99
C LYS A 17 -6.85 26.22 15.51
N GLU A 18 -6.43 27.45 15.82
CA GLU A 18 -7.34 28.53 16.20
C GLU A 18 -8.25 28.96 15.05
N LYS A 19 -7.72 29.09 13.83
CA LYS A 19 -8.53 29.44 12.65
C LYS A 19 -9.54 28.34 12.27
N ARG A 20 -9.18 27.06 12.42
CA ARG A 20 -10.14 25.94 12.25
C ARG A 20 -11.24 25.96 13.32
N LYS A 21 -10.91 26.25 14.59
CA LYS A 21 -11.92 26.40 15.66
C LYS A 21 -12.87 27.58 15.41
N GLN A 22 -12.37 28.72 14.92
CA GLN A 22 -13.21 29.89 14.61
C GLN A 22 -14.11 29.64 13.39
N MET A 23 -13.65 28.92 12.36
CA MET A 23 -14.48 28.51 11.22
C MET A 23 -15.60 27.55 11.63
N ILE A 24 -15.30 26.54 12.45
CA ILE A 24 -16.32 25.58 12.93
C ILE A 24 -17.36 26.28 13.81
N LEU A 25 -16.96 27.23 14.67
CA LEU A 25 -17.89 28.01 15.48
C LEU A 25 -18.80 28.92 14.63
N LEU A 26 -18.27 29.50 13.54
CA LEU A 26 -19.06 30.33 12.62
C LEU A 26 -20.12 29.51 11.86
N PHE A 27 -19.79 28.29 11.42
CA PHE A 27 -20.74 27.38 10.77
C PHE A 27 -21.85 26.92 11.72
N ILE A 28 -21.55 26.67 12.99
CA ILE A 28 -22.56 26.30 14.00
C ILE A 28 -23.51 27.47 14.30
N ILE A 29 -23.00 28.71 14.34
CA ILE A 29 -23.83 29.91 14.57
C ILE A 29 -24.76 30.18 13.37
N ILE A 30 -24.29 29.98 12.14
CA ILE A 30 -25.10 30.16 10.93
C ILE A 30 -26.18 29.05 10.82
N GLY A 31 -25.83 27.80 11.13
CA GLY A 31 -26.80 26.69 11.18
C GLY A 31 -27.89 26.89 12.24
N ALA A 32 -27.52 27.37 13.43
CA ALA A 32 -28.47 27.70 14.49
C ALA A 32 -29.36 28.90 14.12
N ALA A 33 -28.84 29.91 13.41
CA ALA A 33 -29.64 31.04 12.95
C ALA A 33 -30.68 30.64 11.89
N ILE A 34 -30.36 29.69 11.01
CA ILE A 34 -31.31 29.18 10.00
C ILE A 34 -32.41 28.34 10.65
N ILE A 35 -32.09 27.50 11.64
CA ILE A 35 -33.07 26.70 12.38
C ILE A 35 -33.98 27.61 13.23
N VAL A 36 -33.45 28.69 13.82
CA VAL A 36 -34.24 29.67 14.58
C VAL A 36 -35.14 30.52 13.68
N ILE A 37 -34.74 30.85 12.44
CA ILE A 37 -35.61 31.57 11.48
C ILE A 37 -36.75 30.68 10.95
N VAL A 38 -36.50 29.39 10.77
CA VAL A 38 -37.54 28.42 10.36
C VAL A 38 -38.50 28.12 11.53
N ALA A 39 -38.00 28.09 12.77
CA ALA A 39 -38.81 27.89 13.97
C ALA A 39 -39.61 29.14 14.42
N LEU A 40 -39.11 30.36 14.16
CA LEU A 40 -39.80 31.62 14.50
C LEU A 40 -40.82 32.09 13.46
N SER A 41 -40.95 31.40 12.33
CA SER A 41 -41.91 31.79 11.27
C SER A 41 -43.28 31.13 11.39
N LYS A 42 -43.54 30.43 12.50
CA LYS A 42 -44.87 29.90 12.84
C LYS A 42 -45.42 30.61 14.08
N GLU A 43 -45.92 31.83 13.90
CA GLU A 43 -46.81 32.47 14.87
C GLU A 43 -48.20 32.68 14.24
N ASP A 44 -49.14 31.81 14.64
CA ASP A 44 -50.56 32.01 14.46
C ASP A 44 -51.01 33.27 15.21
N LYS A 45 -51.37 34.33 14.47
CA LYS A 45 -52.04 35.50 15.02
C LYS A 45 -53.52 35.46 14.68
N THR A 46 -54.28 34.85 15.58
CA THR A 46 -55.73 35.09 15.71
C THR A 46 -55.96 36.50 16.28
N LEU A 47 -56.47 37.41 15.46
CA LEU A 47 -56.88 38.75 15.87
C LEU A 47 -58.40 38.86 15.84
N TYR A 48 -58.99 38.87 17.04
CA TYR A 48 -60.39 39.21 17.29
C TYR A 48 -60.63 40.67 16.89
N ARG A 49 -61.50 40.91 15.90
CA ARG A 49 -62.05 42.24 15.60
C ARG A 49 -63.31 42.45 16.43
N GLU A 50 -63.23 43.33 17.42
CA GLU A 50 -64.41 43.88 18.09
C GLU A 50 -65.22 44.72 17.09
N SER A 51 -66.49 44.35 16.94
CA SER A 51 -67.51 45.06 16.18
C SER A 51 -67.88 46.37 16.89
N GLN A 52 -67.64 47.51 16.23
CA GLN A 52 -68.41 48.73 16.51
C GLN A 52 -69.62 48.77 15.57
N VAL A 53 -70.82 48.61 16.14
CA VAL A 53 -72.08 48.70 15.41
C VAL A 53 -72.41 50.17 15.16
N ILE A 54 -72.19 50.64 13.93
CA ILE A 54 -72.77 51.90 13.45
C ILE A 54 -74.04 51.53 12.67
N LYS A 55 -75.20 51.98 13.16
CA LYS A 55 -76.47 51.87 12.44
C LYS A 55 -76.39 52.71 11.15
N GLY A 56 -76.32 52.05 10.00
CA GLY A 56 -76.45 52.63 8.67
C GLY A 56 -77.38 51.77 7.82
N ASN A 57 -78.20 52.41 6.98
CA ASN A 57 -79.26 51.77 6.19
C ASN A 57 -78.75 50.66 5.28
N LEU A 58 -79.50 49.54 5.24
CA LEU A 58 -79.31 48.39 4.36
C LEU A 58 -79.26 48.81 2.88
N ALA A 59 -78.16 48.52 2.20
CA ALA A 59 -78.08 48.54 0.75
C ALA A 59 -77.18 47.41 0.22
N ARG A 60 -77.83 46.49 -0.52
CA ARG A 60 -77.28 45.48 -1.45
C ARG A 60 -76.43 44.35 -0.88
N GLY A 61 -76.88 43.12 -1.16
CA GLY A 61 -76.15 41.88 -0.89
C GLY A 61 -74.84 41.82 -1.67
N VAL A 62 -73.78 41.47 -0.95
CA VAL A 62 -72.48 41.07 -1.50
C VAL A 62 -72.43 39.56 -1.37
N THR A 63 -72.44 38.85 -2.49
CA THR A 63 -71.98 37.47 -2.55
C THR A 63 -70.45 37.50 -2.55
N GLU A 64 -69.84 37.28 -1.38
CA GLU A 64 -68.42 36.88 -1.32
C GLU A 64 -68.35 35.44 -1.84
N SER A 65 -67.89 35.30 -3.08
CA SER A 65 -67.53 34.03 -3.69
C SER A 65 -66.08 33.72 -3.30
N GLY A 66 -65.87 33.20 -2.09
CA GLY A 66 -64.58 32.58 -1.74
C GLY A 66 -64.47 31.22 -2.43
N SER A 67 -63.36 30.95 -3.09
CA SER A 67 -63.04 29.61 -3.59
C SER A 67 -62.30 28.87 -2.48
N VAL A 68 -62.83 27.73 -2.05
CA VAL A 68 -62.12 26.80 -1.15
C VAL A 68 -61.38 25.84 -2.06
N ASP A 69 -60.05 25.96 -2.11
CA ASP A 69 -59.20 24.97 -2.75
C ASP A 69 -58.73 23.99 -1.66
N VAL A 70 -59.15 22.73 -1.79
CA VAL A 70 -58.74 21.66 -0.88
C VAL A 70 -57.65 20.89 -1.60
N GLY A 71 -56.43 20.95 -1.08
CA GLY A 71 -55.29 20.24 -1.66
C GLY A 71 -55.57 18.74 -1.80
N THR A 72 -55.19 18.17 -2.95
CA THR A 72 -55.19 16.73 -3.16
C THR A 72 -53.85 16.16 -2.71
N ALA A 73 -53.87 15.30 -1.69
CA ALA A 73 -52.73 14.54 -1.23
C ALA A 73 -52.79 13.11 -1.79
N MET A 74 -51.68 12.64 -2.34
CA MET A 74 -51.52 11.27 -2.85
C MET A 74 -50.69 10.47 -1.85
N GLN A 75 -51.22 9.34 -1.39
CA GLN A 75 -50.47 8.39 -0.57
C GLN A 75 -49.85 7.33 -1.49
N VAL A 76 -48.53 7.19 -1.41
CA VAL A 76 -47.73 6.29 -2.25
C VAL A 76 -47.03 5.28 -1.35
N PHE A 77 -46.94 4.03 -1.80
CA PHE A 77 -46.13 3.01 -1.17
C PHE A 77 -44.65 3.19 -1.54
N ASP A 78 -43.87 3.84 -0.67
CA ASP A 78 -42.45 4.19 -0.91
C ASP A 78 -41.47 3.36 -0.06
N LEU A 79 -41.83 2.11 0.25
CA LEU A 79 -40.99 1.24 1.07
C LEU A 79 -39.92 0.53 0.21
N ASP A 80 -38.64 0.71 0.54
CA ASP A 80 -37.56 -0.02 -0.12
C ASP A 80 -37.42 -1.44 0.42
N ILE A 81 -38.03 -2.39 -0.28
CA ILE A 81 -37.92 -3.83 0.00
C ILE A 81 -36.82 -4.52 -0.83
N SER A 82 -36.02 -3.80 -1.63
CA SER A 82 -35.03 -4.43 -2.53
C SER A 82 -33.98 -5.26 -1.77
N ALA A 83 -33.55 -6.36 -2.39
CA ALA A 83 -32.55 -7.25 -1.79
C ALA A 83 -31.21 -6.55 -1.61
N PHE A 84 -30.50 -7.00 -0.59
CA PHE A 84 -29.10 -6.65 -0.39
C PHE A 84 -28.26 -7.12 -1.57
N SER A 85 -27.85 -6.19 -2.44
CA SER A 85 -26.78 -6.40 -3.40
C SER A 85 -25.47 -6.00 -2.75
N GLY A 86 -24.86 -6.90 -1.98
CA GLY A 86 -23.57 -6.61 -1.38
C GLY A 86 -22.58 -6.16 -2.45
N SER A 87 -21.90 -5.04 -2.23
CA SER A 87 -20.81 -4.59 -3.11
C SER A 87 -19.57 -5.45 -2.89
N GLY A 88 -19.68 -6.75 -3.16
CA GLY A 88 -18.69 -7.77 -2.84
C GLY A 88 -17.81 -8.11 -4.02
N ASN A 89 -17.16 -7.12 -4.66
CA ASN A 89 -16.12 -7.43 -5.64
C ASN A 89 -15.10 -6.30 -5.83
N PHE A 90 -14.56 -5.77 -4.74
CA PHE A 90 -13.39 -4.89 -4.79
C PHE A 90 -12.10 -5.71 -4.80
N ALA A 91 -11.92 -6.51 -5.84
CA ALA A 91 -10.60 -7.06 -6.18
C ALA A 91 -9.79 -5.98 -6.89
N PHE A 92 -9.26 -5.01 -6.14
CA PHE A 92 -8.20 -4.15 -6.68
C PHE A 92 -6.89 -4.92 -6.61
N GLY A 93 -6.58 -5.60 -7.71
CA GLY A 93 -5.27 -6.19 -7.95
C GLY A 93 -4.22 -5.09 -7.96
N MET A 94 -3.44 -4.99 -6.89
CA MET A 94 -2.19 -4.26 -6.87
C MET A 94 -1.10 -5.11 -7.54
N ASP A 95 -1.31 -5.44 -8.82
CA ASP A 95 -0.27 -5.96 -9.71
C ASP A 95 0.46 -4.74 -10.28
N GLY A 96 1.38 -4.18 -9.48
CA GLY A 96 1.87 -2.84 -9.82
C GLY A 96 2.97 -2.23 -8.98
N THR A 97 3.75 -2.98 -8.19
CA THR A 97 5.09 -2.49 -7.79
C THR A 97 5.95 -3.65 -7.31
N GLY A 98 7.05 -3.90 -8.03
CA GLY A 98 7.91 -5.06 -7.85
C GLY A 98 8.52 -5.16 -6.45
N SER A 99 8.12 -6.19 -5.72
CA SER A 99 8.96 -6.87 -4.75
C SER A 99 8.65 -8.36 -4.82
N GLN A 100 9.48 -9.09 -5.57
CA GLN A 100 9.48 -10.56 -5.61
C GLN A 100 9.99 -11.10 -4.26
N SER A 101 9.19 -11.09 -3.20
CA SER A 101 9.38 -11.98 -2.04
C SER A 101 8.24 -11.87 -1.04
N SER A 102 7.13 -12.56 -1.30
CA SER A 102 6.33 -13.29 -0.30
C SER A 102 5.07 -13.82 -0.97
N GLY A 103 5.26 -14.91 -1.72
CA GLY A 103 4.14 -15.75 -2.11
C GLY A 103 3.68 -16.54 -0.90
N MET A 104 2.79 -15.98 -0.08
CA MET A 104 1.91 -16.77 0.78
C MET A 104 0.56 -16.07 0.91
N MET A 105 -0.50 -16.85 0.67
CA MET A 105 -1.87 -16.60 1.11
C MET A 105 -2.75 -15.66 0.26
N MET A 106 -2.80 -15.88 -1.06
CA MET A 106 -3.98 -15.51 -1.86
C MET A 106 -4.63 -16.80 -2.36
N GLY A 107 -5.66 -17.27 -1.65
CA GLY A 107 -6.36 -18.48 -2.04
C GLY A 107 -7.13 -19.18 -0.92
N MET A 108 -7.96 -18.45 -0.19
CA MET A 108 -9.16 -19.00 0.45
C MET A 108 -10.14 -17.85 0.72
N MET A 109 -10.93 -17.51 -0.30
CA MET A 109 -12.25 -16.95 -0.07
C MET A 109 -13.28 -17.98 -0.57
N PRO A 110 -14.30 -18.32 0.24
CA PRO A 110 -15.42 -19.11 -0.26
C PRO A 110 -16.14 -18.28 -1.31
N GLU A 111 -16.41 -18.88 -2.47
CA GLU A 111 -17.44 -18.41 -3.39
C GLU A 111 -18.72 -18.12 -2.60
N VAL A 112 -19.01 -16.85 -2.34
CA VAL A 112 -20.40 -16.44 -2.12
C VAL A 112 -21.03 -16.47 -3.50
N SER A 113 -21.87 -17.48 -3.71
CA SER A 113 -22.53 -17.71 -4.99
C SER A 113 -23.30 -16.44 -5.38
N ASP A 114 -22.88 -15.84 -6.49
CA ASP A 114 -23.64 -14.82 -7.21
C ASP A 114 -24.91 -15.48 -7.76
N SER A 115 -25.93 -15.58 -6.92
CA SER A 115 -27.30 -15.75 -7.38
C SER A 115 -27.87 -14.36 -7.56
N GLY A 116 -27.61 -13.78 -8.74
CA GLY A 116 -28.35 -12.62 -9.23
C GLY A 116 -29.84 -12.95 -9.32
N SER A 117 -30.55 -12.80 -8.21
CA SER A 117 -31.98 -12.55 -8.21
C SER A 117 -32.15 -11.05 -8.19
N THR A 118 -32.50 -10.46 -9.33
CA THR A 118 -33.41 -9.31 -9.33
C THR A 118 -34.50 -9.64 -8.33
N SER A 119 -34.52 -8.95 -7.20
CA SER A 119 -35.39 -9.32 -6.10
C SER A 119 -36.83 -9.09 -6.51
N ASP A 120 -37.53 -10.15 -6.89
CA ASP A 120 -38.98 -10.20 -7.13
C ASP A 120 -39.75 -10.10 -5.79
N ARG A 121 -39.27 -9.23 -4.89
CA ARG A 121 -39.89 -8.98 -3.59
C ARG A 121 -41.16 -8.18 -3.82
N GLN A 122 -42.29 -8.81 -3.52
CA GLN A 122 -43.62 -8.25 -3.73
C GLN A 122 -44.48 -8.53 -2.50
N LEU A 123 -45.32 -7.55 -2.13
CA LEU A 123 -46.32 -7.71 -1.08
C LEU A 123 -47.69 -7.87 -1.72
N GLU A 124 -48.46 -8.87 -1.34
CA GLU A 124 -49.78 -9.13 -1.91
C GLU A 124 -50.88 -8.53 -1.03
N ILE A 125 -51.85 -7.86 -1.65
CA ILE A 125 -52.99 -7.24 -0.95
C ILE A 125 -54.07 -8.30 -0.71
N GLU A 126 -54.35 -8.62 0.57
CA GLU A 126 -55.45 -9.50 0.96
C GLU A 126 -56.80 -8.79 0.86
N GLN A 127 -56.86 -7.53 1.34
CA GLN A 127 -58.11 -6.77 1.42
C GLN A 127 -57.85 -5.26 1.38
N VAL A 128 -58.74 -4.50 0.74
CA VAL A 128 -58.79 -3.04 0.82
C VAL A 128 -59.97 -2.63 1.70
N TYR A 129 -59.75 -1.76 2.69
CA TYR A 129 -60.74 -1.37 3.70
C TYR A 129 -61.51 -0.09 3.36
N VAL A 130 -60.99 0.69 2.42
CA VAL A 130 -61.49 2.03 2.11
C VAL A 130 -62.11 2.11 0.72
N VAL A 131 -63.03 3.06 0.53
CA VAL A 131 -63.68 3.34 -0.75
C VAL A 131 -63.67 4.84 -1.07
N ALA A 132 -63.74 5.18 -2.36
CA ALA A 132 -63.84 6.57 -2.78
C ALA A 132 -65.10 7.24 -2.19
N GLY A 133 -64.93 8.48 -1.70
CA GLY A 133 -65.96 9.26 -1.01
C GLY A 133 -66.04 9.04 0.51
N GLN A 134 -65.19 8.18 1.08
CA GLN A 134 -65.12 7.94 2.53
C GLN A 134 -64.22 8.98 3.23
N GLU A 135 -64.68 9.47 4.38
CA GLU A 135 -63.88 10.30 5.30
C GLU A 135 -63.07 9.40 6.25
N ILE A 136 -61.77 9.69 6.39
CA ILE A 136 -60.82 8.93 7.20
C ILE A 136 -59.95 9.86 8.06
N GLU A 137 -59.50 9.36 9.21
CA GLU A 137 -58.49 10.01 10.05
C GLU A 137 -57.10 9.39 9.80
N ALA A 138 -56.04 10.15 10.05
CA ALA A 138 -54.67 9.61 10.05
C ALA A 138 -54.56 8.41 11.01
N GLY A 139 -53.93 7.33 10.54
CA GLY A 139 -53.87 6.04 11.25
C GLY A 139 -55.06 5.11 10.97
N THR A 140 -56.04 5.49 10.14
CA THR A 140 -57.13 4.59 9.72
C THR A 140 -56.57 3.48 8.82
N PRO A 141 -56.87 2.18 9.07
CA PRO A 141 -56.48 1.08 8.19
C PRO A 141 -56.98 1.28 6.75
N ILE A 142 -56.07 1.27 5.77
CA ILE A 142 -56.42 1.44 4.35
C ILE A 142 -56.47 0.11 3.61
N LEU A 143 -55.53 -0.80 3.90
CA LEU A 143 -55.46 -2.13 3.30
C LEU A 143 -54.80 -3.13 4.26
N LYS A 144 -55.05 -4.41 4.00
CA LYS A 144 -54.41 -5.55 4.65
C LYS A 144 -53.64 -6.35 3.61
N LEU A 145 -52.41 -6.72 3.96
CA LEU A 145 -51.52 -7.56 3.18
C LEU A 145 -51.66 -9.03 3.59
N THR A 146 -51.31 -9.95 2.71
CA THR A 146 -51.29 -11.38 3.05
C THR A 146 -50.20 -11.66 4.08
N GLN A 147 -50.52 -12.48 5.08
CA GLN A 147 -49.55 -12.90 6.10
C GLN A 147 -48.30 -13.54 5.49
N GLU A 148 -48.48 -14.36 4.44
CA GLU A 148 -47.39 -15.07 3.77
C GLU A 148 -46.39 -14.10 3.14
N SER A 149 -46.87 -13.10 2.38
CA SER A 149 -45.98 -12.12 1.74
C SER A 149 -45.24 -11.25 2.76
N VAL A 150 -45.90 -10.82 3.85
CA VAL A 150 -45.27 -10.02 4.91
C VAL A 150 -44.20 -10.83 5.67
N GLU A 151 -44.50 -12.09 6.01
CA GLU A 151 -43.54 -12.96 6.70
C GLU A 151 -42.35 -13.34 5.81
N GLU A 152 -42.59 -13.54 4.51
CA GLU A 152 -41.53 -13.77 3.52
C GLU A 152 -40.58 -12.58 3.41
N ILE A 153 -41.08 -11.37 3.15
CA ILE A 153 -40.22 -10.18 3.05
C ILE A 153 -39.49 -9.92 4.36
N ARG A 154 -40.15 -10.08 5.51
CA ARG A 154 -39.49 -9.94 6.82
C ARG A 154 -38.35 -10.96 6.99
N ARG A 155 -38.55 -12.21 6.57
CA ARG A 155 -37.52 -13.25 6.60
C ARG A 155 -36.35 -12.91 5.66
N GLU A 156 -36.63 -12.39 4.48
CA GLU A 156 -35.61 -11.99 3.52
C GLU A 156 -34.81 -10.77 3.99
N LEU A 157 -35.45 -9.73 4.51
CA LEU A 157 -34.77 -8.58 5.14
C LEU A 157 -33.96 -9.01 6.36
N SER A 158 -34.41 -10.02 7.12
CA SER A 158 -33.62 -10.62 8.21
C SER A 158 -32.33 -11.27 7.70
N ARG A 159 -32.42 -11.94 6.55
CA ARG A 159 -31.29 -12.60 5.91
C ARG A 159 -30.30 -11.57 5.37
N ASP A 160 -30.79 -10.52 4.72
CA ASP A 160 -29.98 -9.39 4.25
C ASP A 160 -29.14 -8.77 5.38
N ILE A 161 -29.74 -8.56 6.57
CA ILE A 161 -29.00 -8.08 7.76
C ILE A 161 -27.89 -9.06 8.16
N THR A 162 -28.19 -10.36 8.15
CA THR A 162 -27.22 -11.39 8.55
C THR A 162 -26.07 -11.47 7.55
N ASP A 163 -26.37 -11.38 6.26
CA ASP A 163 -25.39 -11.43 5.17
C ASP A 163 -24.51 -10.16 5.19
N ALA A 164 -25.11 -8.97 5.38
CA ALA A 164 -24.38 -7.71 5.50
C ALA A 164 -23.50 -7.66 6.77
N GLU A 165 -23.99 -8.15 7.91
CA GLU A 165 -23.20 -8.27 9.15
C GLU A 165 -22.00 -9.19 8.95
N LEU A 166 -22.18 -10.31 8.25
CA LEU A 166 -21.07 -11.22 7.96
C LEU A 166 -19.98 -10.52 7.13
N VAL A 167 -20.38 -9.76 6.10
CA VAL A 167 -19.45 -8.97 5.28
C VAL A 167 -18.73 -7.93 6.14
N TYR A 168 -19.44 -7.23 7.03
CA TYR A 168 -18.82 -6.27 7.95
C TYR A 168 -17.79 -6.93 8.90
N GLN A 169 -18.13 -8.08 9.50
CA GLN A 169 -17.19 -8.82 10.35
C GLN A 169 -15.97 -9.35 9.59
N GLN A 170 -16.15 -9.74 8.33
CA GLN A 170 -15.04 -10.11 7.45
C GLN A 170 -14.14 -8.91 7.16
N ALA A 171 -14.70 -7.74 6.86
CA ALA A 171 -13.95 -6.52 6.63
C ALA A 171 -13.15 -6.08 7.87
N LEU A 172 -13.75 -6.17 9.08
CA LEU A 172 -13.03 -5.92 10.34
C LEU A 172 -11.89 -6.91 10.59
N THR A 173 -12.08 -8.17 10.18
CA THR A 173 -11.05 -9.20 10.30
C THR A 173 -9.91 -8.95 9.32
N ALA A 174 -10.24 -8.63 8.07
CA ALA A 174 -9.26 -8.22 7.05
C ALA A 174 -8.48 -7.00 7.51
N GLN A 175 -9.13 -5.99 8.09
CA GLN A 175 -8.47 -4.81 8.64
C GLN A 175 -7.45 -5.12 9.74
N LYS A 176 -7.78 -6.04 10.66
CA LYS A 176 -6.82 -6.48 11.68
C LYS A 176 -5.63 -7.20 11.06
N GLN A 177 -5.85 -7.98 10.01
CA GLN A 177 -4.78 -8.66 9.28
C GLN A 177 -3.90 -7.64 8.55
N THR A 178 -4.49 -6.74 7.75
CA THR A 178 -3.77 -5.65 7.05
C THR A 178 -2.93 -4.84 8.02
N LYS A 179 -3.46 -4.50 9.20
CA LYS A 179 -2.68 -3.81 10.22
C LYS A 179 -1.45 -4.62 10.68
N THR A 180 -1.63 -5.91 10.93
CA THR A 180 -0.55 -6.78 11.40
C THR A 180 0.54 -6.91 10.34
N ASP A 181 0.13 -7.10 9.09
CA ASP A 181 1.04 -7.24 7.95
C ASP A 181 1.78 -5.92 7.69
N ALA A 182 1.07 -4.79 7.65
CA ALA A 182 1.66 -3.47 7.47
C ALA A 182 2.61 -3.09 8.62
N GLU A 183 2.27 -3.40 9.88
CA GLU A 183 3.20 -3.22 11.01
C GLU A 183 4.45 -4.08 10.85
N GLY A 184 4.30 -5.32 10.37
CA GLY A 184 5.40 -6.23 10.08
C GLY A 184 6.33 -5.69 9.00
N GLU A 185 5.78 -5.27 7.86
CA GLU A 185 6.54 -4.70 6.75
C GLU A 185 7.24 -3.39 7.14
N TYR A 186 6.55 -2.51 7.86
CA TYR A 186 7.14 -1.27 8.39
C TYR A 186 8.37 -1.56 9.25
N ARG A 187 8.24 -2.48 10.21
CA ARG A 187 9.34 -2.86 11.10
C ARG A 187 10.49 -3.51 10.33
N LEU A 188 10.18 -4.37 9.36
CA LEU A 188 11.18 -5.05 8.54
C LEU A 188 11.99 -4.04 7.72
N ASN A 189 11.32 -3.10 7.04
CA ASN A 189 11.98 -2.07 6.26
C ASN A 189 12.86 -1.17 7.13
N SER A 190 12.37 -0.78 8.32
CA SER A 190 13.17 -0.01 9.29
C SER A 190 14.43 -0.78 9.71
N LEU A 191 14.30 -2.05 10.08
CA LEU A 191 15.44 -2.88 10.47
C LEU A 191 16.45 -3.03 9.33
N TYR A 192 15.99 -3.30 8.11
CA TYR A 192 16.88 -3.44 6.97
C TYR A 192 17.63 -2.15 6.64
N ALA A 193 17.02 -0.98 6.81
CA ALA A 193 17.73 0.29 6.71
C ALA A 193 18.78 0.45 7.81
N ASP A 194 18.45 0.11 9.06
CA ASP A 194 19.36 0.21 10.20
C ASP A 194 20.65 -0.63 10.01
N TYR A 195 20.52 -1.85 9.48
CA TYR A 195 21.68 -2.73 9.22
C TYR A 195 22.38 -2.44 7.88
N SER A 196 21.73 -1.74 6.95
CA SER A 196 22.24 -1.56 5.58
C SER A 196 23.62 -0.89 5.51
N GLN A 197 23.90 0.05 6.42
CA GLN A 197 25.19 0.73 6.45
C GLN A 197 26.30 -0.21 6.94
N ALA A 198 26.03 -1.04 7.96
CA ALA A 198 26.99 -2.01 8.46
C ALA A 198 27.32 -3.08 7.41
N GLU A 199 26.31 -3.59 6.69
CA GLU A 199 26.52 -4.54 5.59
C GLU A 199 27.34 -3.92 4.44
N TYR A 200 27.08 -2.65 4.11
CA TYR A 200 27.88 -1.92 3.14
C TYR A 200 29.34 -1.81 3.60
N ASP A 201 29.57 -1.34 4.83
CA ASP A 201 30.91 -1.16 5.38
C ASP A 201 31.69 -2.48 5.44
N GLU A 202 31.04 -3.58 5.83
CA GLU A 202 31.63 -4.93 5.86
C GLU A 202 32.02 -5.41 4.46
N THR A 203 31.16 -5.20 3.47
CA THR A 203 31.41 -5.58 2.08
C THR A 203 32.62 -4.82 1.53
N VAL A 204 32.65 -3.50 1.69
CA VAL A 204 33.77 -2.65 1.24
C VAL A 204 35.07 -3.02 1.96
N SER A 205 35.01 -3.25 3.28
CA SER A 205 36.17 -3.70 4.05
C SER A 205 36.74 -5.01 3.53
N THR A 206 35.89 -6.01 3.24
CA THR A 206 36.33 -7.32 2.74
C THR A 206 37.00 -7.21 1.37
N LEU A 207 36.41 -6.43 0.47
CA LEU A 207 36.96 -6.20 -0.87
C LEU A 207 38.28 -5.42 -0.82
N THR A 208 38.38 -4.43 0.08
CA THR A 208 39.62 -3.68 0.30
C THR A 208 40.74 -4.60 0.78
N GLN A 209 40.46 -5.48 1.74
CA GLN A 209 41.43 -6.47 2.22
C GLN A 209 41.87 -7.44 1.12
N ALA A 210 40.98 -7.81 0.19
CA ALA A 210 41.34 -8.63 -0.95
C ALA A 210 42.33 -7.92 -1.89
N VAL A 211 42.12 -6.62 -2.13
CA VAL A 211 43.07 -5.77 -2.89
C VAL A 211 44.42 -5.68 -2.18
N GLU A 212 44.43 -5.38 -0.87
CA GLU A 212 45.66 -5.29 -0.07
C GLU A 212 46.46 -6.59 -0.14
N LYS A 213 45.80 -7.74 0.04
CA LYS A 213 46.45 -9.05 -0.06
C LYS A 213 47.02 -9.32 -1.47
N ALA A 214 46.32 -8.91 -2.52
CA ALA A 214 46.81 -9.05 -3.89
C ALA A 214 48.03 -8.14 -4.15
N GLN A 215 48.03 -6.93 -3.60
CA GLN A 215 49.18 -6.02 -3.65
C GLN A 215 50.41 -6.58 -2.92
N GLU A 216 50.22 -7.13 -1.71
CA GLU A 216 51.29 -7.77 -0.96
C GLU A 216 51.90 -8.96 -1.72
N THR A 217 51.04 -9.78 -2.32
CA THR A 217 51.48 -10.95 -3.10
C THR A 217 52.26 -10.54 -4.36
N LEU A 218 51.82 -9.47 -5.03
CA LEU A 218 52.55 -8.90 -6.18
C LEU A 218 53.92 -8.38 -5.75
N ALA A 219 53.98 -7.58 -4.68
CA ALA A 219 55.23 -7.01 -4.18
C ALA A 219 56.26 -8.10 -3.81
N GLU A 220 55.81 -9.20 -3.21
CA GLU A 220 56.69 -10.34 -2.91
C GLU A 220 57.22 -11.00 -4.20
N SER A 221 56.39 -11.20 -5.22
CA SER A 221 56.86 -11.75 -6.51
C SER A 221 57.81 -10.80 -7.26
N GLU A 222 57.58 -9.49 -7.18
CA GLU A 222 58.49 -8.48 -7.76
C GLU A 222 59.85 -8.52 -7.08
N LYS A 223 59.86 -8.67 -5.75
CA LYS A 223 61.10 -8.81 -4.99
C LYS A 223 61.85 -10.10 -5.35
N GLN A 224 61.17 -11.24 -5.41
CA GLN A 224 61.78 -12.52 -5.79
C GLN A 224 62.43 -12.46 -7.18
N LEU A 225 61.75 -11.83 -8.14
CA LEU A 225 62.28 -11.63 -9.48
C LEU A 225 63.53 -10.71 -9.47
N ALA A 226 63.50 -9.62 -8.70
CA ALA A 226 64.62 -8.69 -8.59
C ALA A 226 65.84 -9.35 -7.94
N ASP A 227 65.64 -10.06 -6.83
CA ASP A 227 66.71 -10.77 -6.11
C ASP A 227 67.36 -11.83 -7.02
N ALA A 228 66.57 -12.60 -7.79
CA ALA A 228 67.09 -13.60 -8.73
C ALA A 228 67.85 -12.97 -9.91
N GLN A 229 67.40 -11.83 -10.42
CA GLN A 229 68.10 -11.08 -11.48
C GLN A 229 69.45 -10.53 -11.01
N GLU A 230 69.53 -10.07 -9.76
CA GLU A 230 70.78 -9.63 -9.15
C GLU A 230 71.76 -10.80 -9.00
N GLU A 231 71.31 -11.93 -8.44
CA GLU A 231 72.13 -13.13 -8.29
C GLU A 231 72.63 -13.66 -9.65
N LEU A 232 71.79 -13.58 -10.70
CA LEU A 232 72.19 -13.98 -12.05
C LEU A 232 73.34 -13.12 -12.57
N ALA A 233 73.27 -11.80 -12.39
CA ALA A 233 74.33 -10.90 -12.81
C ALA A 233 75.64 -11.17 -12.05
N GLU A 234 75.57 -11.47 -10.75
CA GLU A 234 76.73 -11.85 -9.95
C GLU A 234 77.38 -13.16 -10.45
N LYS A 235 76.57 -14.20 -10.67
CA LYS A 235 77.08 -15.50 -11.17
C LYS A 235 77.63 -15.40 -12.58
N GLU A 236 77.01 -14.63 -13.47
CA GLU A 236 77.54 -14.40 -14.83
C GLU A 236 78.90 -13.68 -14.78
N ALA A 237 79.09 -12.75 -13.85
CA ALA A 237 80.38 -12.09 -13.63
C ALA A 237 81.44 -13.06 -13.09
N LEU A 238 81.08 -13.91 -12.11
CA LEU A 238 81.97 -14.95 -11.57
C LEU A 238 82.38 -15.96 -12.64
N LEU A 239 81.44 -16.43 -13.46
CA LEU A 239 81.74 -17.34 -14.57
C LEU A 239 82.72 -16.70 -15.57
N ALA A 240 82.56 -15.42 -15.87
CA ALA A 240 83.47 -14.70 -16.75
C ALA A 240 84.89 -14.55 -16.16
N GLU A 241 85.02 -14.45 -14.84
CA GLU A 241 86.31 -14.48 -14.14
C GLU A 241 86.92 -15.89 -14.14
N GLU A 242 86.13 -16.90 -13.79
CA GLU A 242 86.58 -18.30 -13.72
C GLU A 242 87.04 -18.81 -15.09
N LYS A 243 86.35 -18.43 -16.18
CA LYS A 243 86.79 -18.74 -17.55
C LYS A 243 88.19 -18.20 -17.87
N LYS A 244 88.58 -17.05 -17.31
CA LYS A 244 89.95 -16.52 -17.46
C LYS A 244 90.95 -17.31 -16.62
N VAL A 245 90.55 -17.75 -15.43
CA VAL A 245 91.39 -18.61 -14.56
C VAL A 245 91.65 -19.94 -15.28
N LEU A 246 90.61 -20.57 -15.83
CA LEU A 246 90.70 -21.79 -16.63
C LEU A 246 91.60 -21.61 -17.86
N GLU A 247 91.45 -20.53 -18.63
CA GLU A 247 92.30 -20.24 -19.79
C GLU A 247 93.79 -20.17 -19.38
N ASN A 248 94.09 -19.47 -18.29
CA ASN A 248 95.45 -19.37 -17.77
C ASN A 248 95.98 -20.71 -17.22
N ALA A 249 95.13 -21.52 -16.58
CA ALA A 249 95.48 -22.84 -16.07
C ALA A 249 95.79 -23.80 -17.22
N LEU A 250 94.97 -23.81 -18.27
CA LEU A 250 95.20 -24.59 -19.49
C LEU A 250 96.49 -24.16 -20.21
N PHE A 251 96.72 -22.86 -20.37
CA PHE A 251 97.98 -22.35 -20.94
C PHE A 251 99.21 -22.87 -20.17
N THR A 252 99.14 -22.86 -18.84
CA THR A 252 100.21 -23.36 -17.97
C THR A 252 100.37 -24.88 -18.09
N ALA A 253 99.26 -25.62 -18.14
CA ALA A 253 99.24 -27.08 -18.27
C ALA A 253 99.80 -27.56 -19.62
N GLU A 254 99.47 -26.87 -20.71
CA GLU A 254 99.97 -27.13 -22.06
C GLU A 254 101.44 -26.73 -22.23
N GLY A 255 101.86 -25.63 -21.59
CA GLY A 255 103.24 -25.13 -21.64
C GLY A 255 104.24 -25.89 -20.77
N THR A 256 103.77 -26.75 -19.85
CA THR A 256 104.63 -27.51 -18.95
C THR A 256 105.09 -28.82 -19.58
N ASP A 257 106.40 -29.00 -19.72
CA ASP A 257 106.99 -30.21 -20.30
C ASP A 257 106.80 -31.44 -19.40
N LYS A 258 106.06 -32.43 -19.87
CA LYS A 258 105.77 -33.67 -19.15
C LYS A 258 107.00 -34.54 -18.88
N GLU A 259 107.95 -34.59 -19.82
CA GLU A 259 109.13 -35.46 -19.72
C GLU A 259 110.15 -34.88 -18.75
N ASN A 260 110.30 -33.55 -18.75
CA ASN A 260 111.31 -32.85 -17.94
C ASN A 260 110.76 -32.30 -16.61
N ALA A 261 109.44 -32.14 -16.46
CA ALA A 261 108.80 -31.52 -15.29
C ALA A 261 107.49 -32.23 -14.87
N LEU A 262 107.48 -33.57 -14.84
CA LEU A 262 106.29 -34.40 -14.58
C LEU A 262 105.44 -33.97 -13.37
N TYR A 263 106.05 -33.66 -12.22
CA TYR A 263 105.30 -33.23 -11.02
C TYR A 263 104.51 -31.94 -11.28
N TRP A 264 105.15 -30.93 -11.87
CA TRP A 264 104.51 -29.65 -12.20
C TRP A 264 103.46 -29.81 -13.30
N TRP A 265 103.69 -30.71 -14.26
CA TRP A 265 102.72 -31.04 -15.29
C TRP A 265 101.44 -31.63 -14.71
N ILE A 266 101.55 -32.57 -13.75
CA ILE A 266 100.38 -33.15 -13.06
C ILE A 266 99.59 -32.07 -12.32
N ILE A 267 100.28 -31.23 -11.55
CA ILE A 267 99.62 -30.15 -10.79
C ILE A 267 98.90 -29.17 -11.72
N ALA A 268 99.55 -28.75 -12.81
CA ALA A 268 98.96 -27.80 -13.75
C ALA A 268 97.69 -28.34 -14.42
N TRP A 269 97.67 -29.62 -14.81
CA TRP A 269 96.45 -30.25 -15.34
C TRP A 269 95.36 -30.43 -14.29
N GLN A 270 95.72 -30.78 -13.04
CA GLN A 270 94.75 -30.85 -11.95
C GLN A 270 94.11 -29.49 -11.67
N THR A 271 94.88 -28.41 -11.65
CA THR A 271 94.35 -27.04 -11.47
C THR A 271 93.43 -26.63 -12.64
N ALA A 272 93.73 -27.04 -13.87
CA ALA A 272 92.85 -26.78 -15.01
C ALA A 272 91.52 -27.57 -14.90
N ASP A 273 91.56 -28.81 -14.43
CA ASP A 273 90.38 -29.65 -14.18
C ASP A 273 89.49 -29.04 -13.08
N GLU A 274 90.08 -28.60 -11.96
CA GLU A 274 89.37 -27.92 -10.87
C GLU A 274 88.71 -26.61 -11.33
N ALA A 275 89.40 -25.81 -12.16
CA ALA A 275 88.84 -24.58 -12.74
C ALA A 275 87.70 -24.88 -13.74
N GLN A 276 87.81 -25.97 -14.50
CA GLN A 276 86.75 -26.41 -15.41
C GLN A 276 85.50 -26.85 -14.61
N GLU A 277 85.68 -27.63 -13.54
CA GLU A 277 84.55 -28.08 -12.69
C GLU A 277 83.82 -26.89 -12.05
N MET A 278 84.55 -25.87 -11.60
CA MET A 278 83.94 -24.63 -11.08
C MET A 278 83.18 -23.86 -12.17
N ALA A 279 83.73 -23.76 -13.38
CA ALA A 279 83.06 -23.11 -14.50
C ALA A 279 81.78 -23.86 -14.90
N ASP A 280 81.82 -25.19 -14.99
CA ASP A 280 80.66 -26.03 -15.32
C ASP A 280 79.57 -25.91 -14.26
N THR A 281 79.95 -25.90 -12.97
CA THR A 281 79.01 -25.69 -11.85
C THR A 281 78.31 -24.34 -11.95
N LEU A 282 79.06 -23.27 -12.22
CA LEU A 282 78.49 -21.93 -12.42
C LEU A 282 77.56 -21.87 -13.65
N GLU A 283 77.90 -22.57 -14.74
CA GLU A 283 77.03 -22.66 -15.92
C GLU A 283 75.70 -23.35 -15.60
N ASP A 284 75.73 -24.44 -14.85
CA ASP A 284 74.53 -25.15 -14.40
C ASP A 284 73.67 -24.30 -13.45
N GLU A 285 74.29 -23.61 -12.48
CA GLU A 285 73.57 -22.70 -11.57
C GLU A 285 72.94 -21.51 -12.32
N ILE A 286 73.66 -20.90 -13.26
CA ILE A 286 73.14 -19.83 -14.13
C ILE A 286 71.95 -20.32 -14.94
N LYS A 287 72.02 -21.55 -15.46
CA LYS A 287 70.93 -22.13 -16.24
C LYS A 287 69.67 -22.31 -15.38
N GLN A 288 69.80 -22.89 -14.18
CA GLN A 288 68.68 -23.04 -13.26
C GLN A 288 68.08 -21.67 -12.89
N LEU A 289 68.92 -20.69 -12.59
CA LEU A 289 68.46 -19.36 -12.21
C LEU A 289 67.73 -18.63 -13.35
N LYS A 290 68.10 -18.90 -14.61
CA LYS A 290 67.35 -18.40 -15.78
C LYS A 290 65.96 -19.02 -15.89
N GLU A 291 65.83 -20.31 -15.59
CA GLU A 291 64.52 -20.99 -15.52
C GLU A 291 63.68 -20.41 -14.37
N ASP A 292 64.25 -20.23 -13.18
CA ASP A 292 63.56 -19.63 -12.03
C ASP A 292 63.10 -18.18 -12.30
N ILE A 293 63.90 -17.38 -13.02
CA ILE A 293 63.52 -16.01 -13.44
C ILE A 293 62.32 -16.03 -14.40
N GLU A 294 62.25 -17.01 -15.31
CA GLU A 294 61.10 -17.18 -16.20
C GLU A 294 59.83 -17.47 -15.39
N ASP A 295 59.91 -18.41 -14.44
CA ASP A 295 58.82 -18.77 -13.53
C ASP A 295 58.37 -17.57 -12.66
N TYR A 296 59.32 -16.82 -12.08
CA TYR A 296 59.00 -15.62 -11.30
C TYR A 296 58.37 -14.51 -12.15
N SER A 297 58.79 -14.37 -13.42
CA SER A 297 58.20 -13.41 -14.36
C SER A 297 56.77 -13.80 -14.74
N GLU A 298 56.49 -15.09 -14.95
CA GLU A 298 55.13 -15.58 -15.18
C GLU A 298 54.26 -15.31 -13.95
N LYS A 299 54.73 -15.69 -12.76
CA LYS A 299 54.01 -15.47 -11.50
C LYS A 299 53.73 -14.00 -11.20
N LYS A 300 54.67 -13.09 -11.52
CA LYS A 300 54.43 -11.64 -11.44
C LYS A 300 53.26 -11.22 -12.34
N THR A 301 53.22 -11.73 -13.57
CA THR A 301 52.14 -11.42 -14.53
C THR A 301 50.78 -11.95 -14.05
N GLU A 302 50.76 -13.14 -13.46
CA GLU A 302 49.57 -13.70 -12.81
C GLU A 302 49.09 -12.82 -11.65
N ASN A 303 50.01 -12.39 -10.79
CA ASN A 303 49.71 -11.53 -9.64
C ASN A 303 49.23 -10.13 -10.05
N GLU A 304 49.78 -9.54 -11.11
CA GLU A 304 49.30 -8.29 -11.71
C GLU A 304 47.85 -8.42 -12.18
N THR A 305 47.54 -9.55 -12.84
CA THR A 305 46.18 -9.86 -13.29
C THR A 305 45.24 -10.05 -12.10
N ALA A 306 45.68 -10.76 -11.05
CA ALA A 306 44.91 -10.95 -9.83
C ALA A 306 44.60 -9.62 -9.13
N LEU A 307 45.58 -8.72 -9.04
CA LEU A 307 45.39 -7.37 -8.51
C LEU A 307 44.40 -6.56 -9.36
N ALA A 308 44.49 -6.63 -10.68
CA ALA A 308 43.55 -5.95 -11.57
C ALA A 308 42.11 -6.46 -11.38
N MET A 309 41.92 -7.78 -11.21
CA MET A 309 40.62 -8.37 -10.92
C MET A 309 40.10 -7.94 -9.55
N ALA A 310 40.92 -7.97 -8.50
CA ALA A 310 40.52 -7.53 -7.16
C ALA A 310 40.08 -6.06 -7.14
N ASN A 311 40.77 -5.17 -7.85
CA ASN A 311 40.36 -3.76 -7.98
C ASN A 311 39.01 -3.62 -8.69
N LYS A 312 38.78 -4.39 -9.75
CA LYS A 312 37.49 -4.39 -10.46
C LYS A 312 36.36 -4.93 -9.59
N GLU A 313 36.63 -5.97 -8.80
CA GLU A 313 35.68 -6.52 -7.84
C GLU A 313 35.35 -5.52 -6.73
N LEU A 314 36.34 -4.78 -6.23
CA LEU A 314 36.11 -3.67 -5.29
C LEU A 314 35.19 -2.61 -5.87
N GLU A 315 35.49 -2.10 -7.08
CA GLU A 315 34.66 -1.07 -7.73
C GLU A 315 33.23 -1.56 -7.99
N SER A 316 33.08 -2.75 -8.57
CA SER A 316 31.75 -3.32 -8.84
C SER A 316 31.00 -3.63 -7.54
N GLY A 317 31.68 -4.16 -6.55
CA GLY A 317 31.11 -4.52 -5.25
C GLY A 317 30.63 -3.30 -4.47
N GLU A 318 31.39 -2.19 -4.49
CA GLU A 318 30.98 -0.91 -3.91
C GLU A 318 29.69 -0.39 -4.55
N ILE A 319 29.59 -0.43 -5.89
CA ILE A 319 28.40 0.02 -6.61
C ILE A 319 27.19 -0.83 -6.24
N THR A 320 27.33 -2.15 -6.25
CA THR A 320 26.25 -3.08 -5.89
C THR A 320 25.81 -2.91 -4.44
N ALA A 321 26.76 -2.89 -3.49
CA ALA A 321 26.47 -2.73 -2.07
C ALA A 321 25.80 -1.38 -1.79
N ARG A 322 26.27 -0.30 -2.43
CA ARG A 322 25.64 1.02 -2.33
C ARG A 322 24.22 1.01 -2.90
N GLY A 323 24.01 0.37 -4.04
CA GLY A 323 22.68 0.26 -4.66
C GLY A 323 21.67 -0.45 -3.75
N GLU A 324 22.07 -1.56 -3.13
CA GLU A 324 21.23 -2.28 -2.16
C GLU A 324 20.94 -1.45 -0.91
N ARG A 325 21.96 -0.76 -0.37
CA ARG A 325 21.79 0.16 0.76
C ARG A 325 20.80 1.27 0.44
N ASP A 326 20.97 1.94 -0.71
CA ASP A 326 20.12 3.05 -1.13
C ASP A 326 18.67 2.58 -1.36
N LYS A 327 18.47 1.37 -1.90
CA LYS A 327 17.15 0.73 -2.04
C LYS A 327 16.49 0.46 -0.70
N ARG A 328 17.21 -0.09 0.27
CA ARG A 328 16.68 -0.36 1.63
C ARG A 328 16.29 0.93 2.34
N ASN A 329 17.12 1.97 2.23
CA ASN A 329 16.82 3.28 2.79
C ASN A 329 15.58 3.91 2.14
N TYR A 330 15.46 3.84 0.81
CA TYR A 330 14.27 4.32 0.10
C TYR A 330 12.99 3.60 0.57
N ASN A 331 13.05 2.28 0.73
CA ASN A 331 11.91 1.51 1.23
C ASN A 331 11.54 1.90 2.67
N ALA A 332 12.52 2.15 3.54
CA ALA A 332 12.28 2.60 4.90
C ALA A 332 11.72 4.03 4.97
N GLU A 333 12.21 4.94 4.12
CA GLU A 333 11.70 6.32 4.03
C GLU A 333 10.22 6.34 3.62
N ASN A 334 9.81 5.45 2.72
CA ASN A 334 8.42 5.34 2.26
C ASN A 334 7.57 4.37 3.10
N ALA A 335 8.15 3.66 4.07
CA ALA A 335 7.44 2.63 4.83
C ALA A 335 6.24 3.19 5.60
N GLN A 336 6.33 4.43 6.12
CA GLN A 336 5.22 5.07 6.79
C GLN A 336 4.05 5.37 5.83
N GLU A 337 4.35 5.87 4.64
CA GLU A 337 3.34 6.16 3.63
C GLU A 337 2.63 4.88 3.16
N ILE A 338 3.39 3.80 2.94
CA ILE A 338 2.84 2.48 2.60
C ILE A 338 1.92 1.98 3.72
N TYR A 339 2.34 2.09 4.97
CA TYR A 339 1.53 1.72 6.13
C TYR A 339 0.23 2.55 6.19
N ASP A 340 0.33 3.88 6.03
CA ASP A 340 -0.81 4.78 6.12
C ASP A 340 -1.82 4.48 5.00
N ILE A 341 -1.36 4.27 3.77
CA ILE A 341 -2.22 3.92 2.63
C ILE A 341 -2.94 2.58 2.86
N ALA A 342 -2.22 1.55 3.33
CA ALA A 342 -2.82 0.25 3.62
C ALA A 342 -3.90 0.35 4.72
N MET A 343 -3.65 1.15 5.75
CA MET A 343 -4.60 1.40 6.83
C MET A 343 -5.83 2.20 6.37
N GLU A 344 -5.63 3.25 5.56
CA GLU A 344 -6.72 4.05 5.01
C GLU A 344 -7.61 3.23 4.08
N GLN A 345 -7.02 2.43 3.19
CA GLN A 345 -7.77 1.56 2.29
C GLN A 345 -8.63 0.55 3.06
N SER A 346 -8.04 -0.14 4.03
CA SER A 346 -8.77 -1.12 4.81
C SER A 346 -9.84 -0.50 5.73
N ALA A 347 -9.59 0.72 6.24
CA ALA A 347 -10.61 1.47 6.97
C ALA A 347 -11.79 1.87 6.08
N PHE A 348 -11.53 2.27 4.83
CA PHE A 348 -12.57 2.58 3.86
C PHE A 348 -13.44 1.37 3.52
N GLU A 349 -12.83 0.18 3.35
CA GLU A 349 -13.56 -1.08 3.12
C GLU A 349 -14.45 -1.46 4.31
N ALA A 350 -13.91 -1.37 5.54
CA ALA A 350 -14.68 -1.64 6.76
C ALA A 350 -15.83 -0.65 6.97
N GLU A 351 -15.62 0.62 6.63
CA GLU A 351 -16.65 1.65 6.72
C GLU A 351 -17.77 1.44 5.69
N THR A 352 -17.41 1.10 4.45
CA THR A 352 -18.38 0.76 3.40
C THR A 352 -19.25 -0.43 3.82
N ALA A 353 -18.64 -1.49 4.36
CA ALA A 353 -19.38 -2.65 4.86
C ALA A 353 -20.27 -2.31 6.07
N ARG A 354 -19.83 -1.39 6.95
CA ARG A 354 -20.64 -0.89 8.06
C ARG A 354 -21.88 -0.14 7.57
N GLU A 355 -21.71 0.77 6.61
CA GLU A 355 -22.82 1.53 6.02
C GLU A 355 -23.85 0.60 5.37
N ASP A 356 -23.40 -0.44 4.69
CA ASP A 356 -24.25 -1.44 4.04
C ASP A 356 -25.04 -2.28 5.06
N TYR A 357 -24.41 -2.67 6.16
CA TYR A 357 -25.10 -3.29 7.30
C TYR A 357 -26.15 -2.34 7.91
N GLU A 358 -25.81 -1.07 8.14
CA GLU A 358 -26.73 -0.08 8.70
C GLU A 358 -27.93 0.18 7.78
N LYS A 359 -27.72 0.21 6.47
CA LYS A 359 -28.82 0.29 5.48
C LYS A 359 -29.72 -0.94 5.57
N ALA A 360 -29.18 -2.15 5.66
CA ALA A 360 -29.98 -3.37 5.76
C ALA A 360 -30.83 -3.41 7.04
N VAL A 361 -30.27 -2.95 8.17
CA VAL A 361 -31.02 -2.78 9.42
C VAL A 361 -32.12 -1.74 9.26
N GLY A 362 -31.80 -0.57 8.67
CA GLY A 362 -32.75 0.51 8.42
C GLY A 362 -33.95 0.07 7.58
N LYS A 363 -33.74 -0.67 6.48
CA LYS A 363 -34.83 -1.20 5.63
C LYS A 363 -35.80 -2.08 6.41
N ARG A 364 -35.28 -2.91 7.33
CA ARG A 364 -36.13 -3.76 8.17
C ARG A 364 -36.92 -2.96 9.20
N GLU A 365 -36.27 -2.00 9.87
CA GLU A 365 -36.95 -1.13 10.83
C GLU A 365 -38.05 -0.32 10.16
N GLU A 366 -37.78 0.21 8.96
CA GLU A 366 -38.78 0.91 8.14
C GLU A 366 -39.94 -0.02 7.77
N PHE A 367 -39.65 -1.23 7.30
CA PHE A 367 -40.67 -2.25 6.96
C PHE A 367 -41.58 -2.57 8.15
N ASP A 368 -40.99 -2.82 9.33
CA ASP A 368 -41.73 -3.14 10.55
C ASP A 368 -42.50 -1.91 11.12
N SER A 369 -42.11 -0.68 10.75
CA SER A 369 -42.81 0.55 11.15
C SER A 369 -44.02 0.88 10.27
N VAL A 370 -43.91 0.62 8.96
CA VAL A 370 -44.96 0.91 7.96
C VAL A 370 -46.04 -0.17 7.97
N ILE A 371 -45.66 -1.44 8.20
CA ILE A 371 -46.57 -2.59 8.15
C ILE A 371 -46.76 -3.14 9.57
N ILE A 372 -47.81 -2.67 10.24
CA ILE A 372 -48.19 -3.10 11.59
C ILE A 372 -49.34 -4.09 11.49
N GLU A 373 -49.19 -5.31 12.04
CA GLU A 373 -50.22 -6.35 11.99
C GLU A 373 -50.75 -6.65 10.57
N GLN A 374 -49.87 -6.58 9.55
CA GLN A 374 -50.18 -6.75 8.12
C GLN A 374 -51.03 -5.62 7.52
N VAL A 375 -51.18 -4.50 8.22
CA VAL A 375 -52.02 -3.37 7.80
C VAL A 375 -51.15 -2.17 7.47
N ILE A 376 -51.46 -1.51 6.34
CA ILE A 376 -51.00 -0.16 6.03
C ILE A 376 -52.13 0.80 6.41
N SER A 377 -51.77 1.91 7.04
CA SER A 377 -52.73 2.92 7.53
C SER A 377 -52.58 4.25 6.79
N ALA A 378 -53.61 5.09 6.85
CA ALA A 378 -53.63 6.39 6.19
C ALA A 378 -52.65 7.37 6.84
N ASP A 379 -51.83 8.05 6.05
CA ASP A 379 -50.86 9.02 6.57
C ASP A 379 -51.52 10.36 6.96
N ASN A 380 -52.62 10.71 6.28
CA ASN A 380 -53.32 11.99 6.44
C ASN A 380 -54.83 11.78 6.64
N SER A 381 -55.46 12.74 7.30
CA SER A 381 -56.92 12.79 7.45
C SER A 381 -57.56 13.48 6.24
N GLY A 382 -58.72 13.02 5.80
CA GLY A 382 -59.38 13.61 4.63
C GLY A 382 -60.51 12.77 4.04
N VAL A 383 -61.03 13.21 2.90
CA VAL A 383 -62.00 12.44 2.10
C VAL A 383 -61.29 11.83 0.90
N ILE A 384 -61.37 10.51 0.77
CA ILE A 384 -60.75 9.76 -0.32
C ILE A 384 -61.42 10.14 -1.64
N THR A 385 -60.62 10.55 -2.62
CA THR A 385 -61.07 10.90 -3.97
C THR A 385 -61.00 9.69 -4.90
N GLU A 386 -59.93 8.90 -4.81
CA GLU A 386 -59.69 7.73 -5.65
C GLU A 386 -58.84 6.69 -4.89
N VAL A 387 -59.08 5.41 -5.18
CA VAL A 387 -58.29 4.27 -4.67
C VAL A 387 -57.69 3.56 -5.87
N TYR A 388 -56.36 3.39 -5.87
CA TYR A 388 -55.60 2.89 -7.01
C TYR A 388 -55.26 1.40 -6.93
N VAL A 389 -55.55 0.76 -5.79
CA VAL A 389 -55.20 -0.64 -5.51
C VAL A 389 -56.44 -1.49 -5.22
N ALA A 390 -56.36 -2.79 -5.53
CA ALA A 390 -57.40 -3.78 -5.28
C ALA A 390 -56.84 -5.03 -4.59
N ALA A 391 -57.73 -5.84 -4.01
CA ALA A 391 -57.35 -7.13 -3.45
C ALA A 391 -56.82 -8.07 -4.55
N GLY A 392 -55.71 -8.74 -4.27
CA GLY A 392 -54.96 -9.57 -5.21
C GLY A 392 -53.89 -8.82 -6.02
N ASP A 393 -53.77 -7.50 -5.87
CA ASP A 393 -52.67 -6.73 -6.46
C ASP A 393 -51.37 -6.93 -5.67
N TYR A 394 -50.25 -6.72 -6.35
CA TYR A 394 -48.91 -6.76 -5.75
C TYR A 394 -48.37 -5.33 -5.59
N LEU A 395 -47.98 -4.98 -4.37
CA LEU A 395 -47.28 -3.73 -4.10
C LEU A 395 -45.79 -3.89 -4.44
N THR A 396 -45.32 -2.97 -5.27
CA THR A 396 -43.91 -2.70 -5.54
C THR A 396 -43.63 -1.24 -5.22
N GLY A 397 -42.37 -0.87 -4.95
CA GLY A 397 -42.03 0.50 -4.53
C GLY A 397 -42.50 1.55 -5.54
N ASN A 398 -42.93 2.71 -5.04
CA ASN A 398 -43.53 3.84 -5.77
C ASN A 398 -44.92 3.59 -6.37
N MET A 399 -45.72 2.69 -5.79
CA MET A 399 -47.10 2.50 -6.22
C MET A 399 -48.07 3.45 -5.50
N ASP A 400 -48.88 4.18 -6.26
CA ASP A 400 -49.95 5.01 -5.71
C ASP A 400 -50.99 4.11 -5.02
N LEU A 401 -51.34 4.41 -3.76
CA LEU A 401 -52.31 3.64 -2.99
C LEU A 401 -53.69 4.30 -3.07
N LEU A 402 -53.75 5.58 -2.74
CA LEU A 402 -54.99 6.36 -2.74
C LEU A 402 -54.69 7.86 -2.89
N SER A 403 -55.72 8.60 -3.30
CA SER A 403 -55.74 10.05 -3.31
C SER A 403 -56.83 10.54 -2.34
N LEU A 404 -56.54 11.58 -1.57
CA LEU A 404 -57.47 12.18 -0.62
C LEU A 404 -57.43 13.70 -0.67
N ASN A 405 -58.55 14.33 -0.37
CA ASN A 405 -58.63 15.76 -0.11
C ASN A 405 -58.16 16.01 1.32
N ASN A 406 -56.98 16.62 1.46
CA ASN A 406 -56.36 16.83 2.75
C ASN A 406 -56.97 18.04 3.45
N TYR A 407 -57.59 17.82 4.61
CA TYR A 407 -58.19 18.90 5.40
C TYR A 407 -57.17 19.83 6.06
N ASP A 408 -55.90 19.42 6.13
CA ASP A 408 -54.81 20.23 6.68
C ASP A 408 -54.21 21.19 5.62
N GLU A 409 -54.51 20.99 4.33
CA GLU A 409 -54.12 21.87 3.21
C GLU A 409 -55.33 22.65 2.65
N VAL A 410 -56.20 23.15 3.52
CA VAL A 410 -57.31 24.02 3.09
C VAL A 410 -56.80 25.45 2.97
N THR A 411 -56.68 25.93 1.73
CA THR A 411 -56.36 27.34 1.47
C THR A 411 -57.64 28.10 1.15
N ILE A 412 -58.08 28.95 2.07
CA ILE A 412 -59.21 29.87 1.82
C ILE A 412 -58.65 31.14 1.21
N THR A 413 -58.94 31.38 -0.07
CA THR A 413 -58.65 32.66 -0.71
C THR A 413 -59.93 33.49 -0.69
N VAL A 414 -59.91 34.62 0.02
CA VAL A 414 -61.05 35.56 0.15
C VAL A 414 -61.00 36.62 -0.93
#